data_AF-A0A924ZYE3-F1
#
_entry.id   AF-A0A924ZYE3-F1
#
_cell.length_a   1.000
_cell.length_b   1.000
_cell.length_c   1.000
_cell.angle_alpha   90.00
_cell.angle_beta   90.00
_cell.angle_gamma   90.00
#
_symmetry.space_group_name_H-M   'P 1'
#
loop_
_entity.id
_entity.type
_entity.pdbx_description
1 polymer ?
#
loop_
_entity_poly.entity_id
_entity_poly.type
_entity_poly.pdbx_seq_one_letter_code
_entity_poly.pdbx_strand_id
1 'polypeptide(L)'
;SPTPLEPAIIKKLRSEAIQIQRHYSNRAFSQAIVAIMKLADLANAYIAEKAPWIMAKSLDSEIEKSNLKRVCSEALEIFRILTLYLKPVLPEIAKNVEEFLNIPPLTWNDVDNGFSDGHKIKEFNHLMTRIDPKAIEAMTEANKENLTATAAIKPAVIKTASPAASTAQPSVAKEEGAYISIDDFMKVDLSIAKIVNAEHVEGAEKLLKLTLDIGEVTNMGESKTRQVFAGIKSSYDPATLVGRLTVMVANLAPRKMKFGMSEGMVLAASDERGGPFILSPDVGAQPGMRVK
;
A
#
# COMPACT_ATOMS: atom_id res chain seq x y z
N SER A 1 -5.82 -47.87 -6.06
CA SER A 1 -4.55 -47.39 -6.63
C SER A 1 -3.79 -46.67 -5.54
N PRO A 2 -2.47 -46.81 -5.42
CA PRO A 2 -1.73 -46.10 -4.36
C PRO A 2 -1.90 -44.61 -4.62
N THR A 3 -2.35 -43.87 -3.61
CA THR A 3 -2.40 -42.41 -3.63
C THR A 3 -1.01 -41.92 -4.07
N PRO A 4 -0.88 -41.15 -5.16
CA PRO A 4 0.43 -40.63 -5.57
C PRO A 4 1.05 -39.91 -4.37
N LEU A 5 2.34 -40.17 -4.12
CA LEU A 5 3.08 -39.48 -3.06
C LEU A 5 2.88 -37.97 -3.23
N GLU A 6 2.30 -37.31 -2.24
CA GLU A 6 2.04 -35.87 -2.30
C GLU A 6 3.38 -35.13 -2.48
N PRO A 7 3.49 -34.23 -3.47
CA PRO A 7 4.71 -33.44 -3.67
C PRO A 7 5.10 -32.69 -2.40
N ALA A 8 6.39 -32.72 -2.07
CA ALA A 8 6.92 -32.06 -0.87
C ALA A 8 6.56 -30.57 -0.80
N ILE A 9 6.44 -29.90 -1.96
CA ILE A 9 6.02 -28.51 -2.06
C ILE A 9 4.57 -28.30 -1.60
N ILE A 10 3.63 -29.14 -2.01
CA ILE A 10 2.21 -29.04 -1.62
C ILE A 10 2.07 -29.27 -0.11
N LYS A 11 2.77 -30.29 0.41
CA LYS A 11 2.82 -30.53 1.86
C LYS A 11 3.35 -29.33 2.63
N LYS A 12 4.41 -28.67 2.12
CA LYS A 12 4.95 -27.44 2.72
C LYS A 12 3.92 -26.31 2.69
N LEU A 13 3.26 -26.06 1.56
CA LEU A 13 2.23 -25.04 1.44
C LEU A 13 1.09 -25.26 2.45
N ARG A 14 0.60 -26.49 2.60
CA ARG A 14 -0.45 -26.84 3.56
C ARG A 14 0.00 -26.66 5.01
N SER A 15 1.25 -27.02 5.33
CA SER A 15 1.78 -26.88 6.69
C SER A 15 1.85 -25.43 7.19
N GLU A 16 1.94 -24.45 6.29
CA GLU A 16 1.97 -23.01 6.64
C GLU A 16 0.57 -22.42 6.85
N ALA A 17 -0.51 -23.14 6.54
CA ALA A 17 -1.89 -22.65 6.60
C ALA A 17 -2.24 -22.07 7.97
N ILE A 18 -1.92 -22.80 9.05
CA ILE A 18 -2.22 -22.41 10.43
C ILE A 18 -1.51 -21.10 10.79
N GLN A 19 -0.26 -20.95 10.35
CA GLN A 19 0.53 -19.76 10.64
C GLN A 19 0.00 -18.54 9.89
N ILE A 20 -0.35 -18.69 8.61
CA ILE A 20 -0.94 -17.62 7.80
C ILE A 20 -2.32 -17.22 8.37
N GLN A 21 -3.15 -18.19 8.74
CA GLN A 21 -4.43 -17.94 9.40
C GLN A 21 -4.24 -17.14 10.69
N ARG A 22 -3.25 -17.51 11.52
CA ARG A 22 -2.90 -16.80 12.75
C ARG A 22 -2.46 -15.35 12.48
N HIS A 23 -1.70 -15.10 11.42
CA HIS A 23 -1.35 -13.73 11.03
C HIS A 23 -2.59 -12.90 10.69
N TYR A 24 -3.55 -13.46 9.94
CA TYR A 24 -4.83 -12.78 9.67
C TYR A 24 -5.64 -12.55 10.96
N SER A 25 -5.78 -13.55 11.83
CA SER A 25 -6.53 -13.42 13.10
C SER A 25 -5.94 -12.35 14.02
N ASN A 26 -4.62 -12.18 14.02
CA ASN A 26 -3.92 -11.18 14.82
C ASN A 26 -3.84 -9.79 14.16
N ARG A 27 -4.50 -9.59 13.00
CA ARG A 27 -4.41 -8.36 12.19
C ARG A 27 -3.00 -8.04 11.68
N ALA A 28 -2.11 -9.04 11.65
CA ALA A 28 -0.75 -8.93 11.13
C ALA A 28 -0.72 -9.19 9.61
N PHE A 29 -1.46 -8.39 8.83
CA PHE A 29 -1.68 -8.63 7.40
C PHE A 29 -0.39 -8.59 6.56
N SER A 30 0.53 -7.69 6.89
CA SER A 30 1.84 -7.62 6.20
C SER A 30 2.62 -8.92 6.34
N GLN A 31 2.61 -9.52 7.53
CA GLN A 31 3.27 -10.81 7.78
C GLN A 31 2.60 -11.96 7.02
N ALA A 32 1.26 -11.95 6.94
CA ALA A 32 0.52 -12.93 6.13
C ALA A 32 0.93 -12.84 4.65
N ILE A 33 0.96 -11.63 4.08
CA ILE A 33 1.37 -11.41 2.68
C ILE A 33 2.82 -11.84 2.46
N VAL A 34 3.75 -11.46 3.33
CA VAL A 34 5.17 -11.86 3.21
C VAL A 34 5.31 -13.39 3.26
N ALA A 35 4.57 -14.07 4.14
CA ALA A 35 4.58 -15.53 4.20
C ALA A 35 4.04 -16.16 2.91
N ILE A 36 2.93 -15.64 2.38
CA ILE A 36 2.33 -16.11 1.11
C ILE A 36 3.30 -15.90 -0.07
N MET A 37 3.95 -14.73 -0.14
CA MET A 37 4.91 -14.44 -1.22
C MET A 37 6.11 -15.37 -1.19
N LYS A 38 6.64 -15.71 0.00
CA LYS A 38 7.69 -16.73 0.14
C LYS A 38 7.24 -18.10 -0.40
N LEU A 39 5.99 -18.49 -0.16
CA LEU A 39 5.43 -19.72 -0.73
C LEU A 39 5.29 -19.65 -2.25
N ALA A 40 4.92 -18.48 -2.80
CA ALA A 40 4.86 -18.25 -4.24
C ALA A 40 6.25 -18.34 -4.89
N ASP A 41 7.29 -17.83 -4.25
CA ASP A 41 8.68 -17.96 -4.74
C ASP A 41 9.12 -19.44 -4.78
N LEU A 42 8.79 -20.21 -3.74
CA LEU A 42 9.06 -21.65 -3.71
C LEU A 42 8.28 -22.41 -4.79
N ALA A 43 7.01 -22.06 -5.01
CA ALA A 43 6.18 -22.59 -6.09
C ALA A 43 6.79 -22.31 -7.47
N ASN A 44 7.24 -21.07 -7.70
CA ASN A 44 7.90 -20.69 -8.95
C ASN A 44 9.19 -21.46 -9.18
N ALA A 45 10.02 -21.63 -8.14
CA ALA A 45 11.24 -22.44 -8.21
C ALA A 45 10.93 -23.90 -8.55
N TYR A 46 9.89 -24.48 -7.93
CA TYR A 46 9.44 -25.85 -8.22
C TYR A 46 8.99 -26.01 -9.69
N ILE A 47 8.15 -25.11 -10.19
CA ILE A 47 7.68 -25.15 -11.58
C ILE A 47 8.85 -24.96 -12.55
N ALA A 48 9.80 -24.08 -12.22
CA ALA A 48 10.99 -23.86 -13.04
C ALA A 48 11.90 -25.10 -13.10
N GLU A 49 12.08 -25.80 -11.98
CA GLU A 49 12.82 -27.07 -11.94
C GLU A 49 12.16 -28.14 -12.79
N LYS A 50 10.82 -28.25 -12.75
CA LYS A 50 10.07 -29.22 -13.56
C LYS A 50 9.96 -28.82 -15.03
N ALA A 51 10.05 -27.54 -15.35
CA ALA A 51 10.04 -26.99 -16.72
C ALA A 51 8.98 -27.64 -17.65
N PRO A 52 7.68 -27.58 -17.31
CA PRO A 52 6.62 -28.24 -18.09
C PRO A 52 6.55 -27.80 -19.56
N TRP A 53 6.99 -26.58 -19.87
CA TRP A 53 7.08 -26.07 -21.25
C TRP A 53 8.16 -26.77 -22.09
N ILE A 54 9.15 -27.41 -21.46
CA ILE A 54 10.13 -28.27 -22.13
C ILE A 54 9.54 -29.66 -22.30
N MET A 55 8.92 -30.21 -21.24
CA MET A 55 8.24 -31.51 -21.29
C MET A 55 7.16 -31.56 -22.38
N ALA A 56 6.45 -30.46 -22.60
CA ALA A 56 5.44 -30.35 -23.66
C ALA A 56 6.00 -30.44 -25.09
N LYS A 57 7.31 -30.31 -25.29
CA LYS A 57 7.96 -30.43 -26.61
C LYS A 57 8.29 -31.87 -27.00
N SER A 58 8.32 -32.79 -26.03
CA SER A 58 8.65 -34.20 -26.21
C SER A 58 7.54 -35.06 -25.59
N LEU A 59 6.56 -35.43 -26.41
CA LEU A 59 5.34 -36.15 -26.00
C LEU A 59 5.19 -37.46 -26.76
N ASP A 60 6.31 -38.16 -26.96
CA ASP A 60 6.41 -39.32 -27.83
C ASP A 60 5.87 -40.59 -27.14
N SER A 61 5.86 -40.62 -25.81
CA SER A 61 5.34 -41.73 -25.01
C SER A 61 4.16 -41.36 -24.10
N GLU A 62 3.31 -42.33 -23.79
CA GLU A 62 2.22 -42.15 -22.80
C GLU A 62 2.75 -41.83 -21.39
N ILE A 63 3.98 -42.27 -21.07
CA ILE A 63 4.64 -41.97 -19.81
C ILE A 63 4.99 -40.47 -19.72
N GLU A 64 5.52 -39.87 -20.79
CA GLU A 64 5.82 -38.44 -20.86
C GLU A 64 4.57 -37.58 -20.77
N LYS A 65 3.51 -37.95 -21.50
CA LYS A 65 2.20 -37.27 -21.43
C LYS A 65 1.62 -37.33 -20.02
N SER A 66 1.69 -38.49 -19.37
CA SER A 66 1.23 -38.66 -17.99
C SER A 66 2.06 -37.83 -17.01
N ASN A 67 3.38 -37.74 -17.20
CA ASN A 67 4.26 -36.92 -16.37
C ASN A 67 3.98 -35.42 -16.54
N LEU A 68 3.80 -34.93 -17.76
CA LEU A 68 3.40 -33.54 -18.01
C LEU A 68 2.07 -33.23 -17.33
N LYS A 69 1.06 -34.09 -17.53
CA LYS A 69 -0.26 -33.93 -16.92
C LYS A 69 -0.17 -33.86 -15.40
N ARG A 70 0.67 -34.71 -14.78
CA ARG A 70 0.91 -34.71 -13.34
C ARG A 70 1.51 -33.37 -12.88
N VAL A 71 2.61 -32.92 -13.49
CA VAL A 71 3.26 -31.64 -13.13
C VAL A 71 2.30 -30.46 -13.30
N CYS A 72 1.52 -30.42 -14.38
CA CYS A 72 0.50 -29.38 -14.57
C CYS A 72 -0.60 -29.45 -13.50
N SER A 73 -1.03 -30.64 -13.10
CA SER A 73 -2.03 -30.83 -12.03
C SER A 73 -1.49 -30.36 -10.68
N GLU A 74 -0.22 -30.66 -10.38
CA GLU A 74 0.46 -30.18 -9.18
C GLU A 74 0.57 -28.65 -9.17
N ALA A 75 0.91 -28.04 -10.32
CA ALA A 75 0.97 -26.58 -10.46
C ALA A 75 -0.40 -25.92 -10.23
N LEU A 76 -1.49 -26.53 -10.71
CA LEU A 76 -2.86 -26.05 -10.46
C LEU A 76 -3.24 -26.16 -8.98
N GLU A 77 -2.84 -27.23 -8.29
CA GLU A 77 -3.09 -27.37 -6.85
C GLU A 77 -2.31 -26.34 -6.03
N ILE A 78 -1.05 -26.09 -6.38
CA ILE A 78 -0.24 -25.03 -5.78
C ILE A 78 -0.93 -23.67 -5.99
N PHE A 79 -1.38 -23.39 -7.21
CA PHE A 79 -2.10 -22.16 -7.53
C PHE A 79 -3.38 -22.01 -6.69
N ARG A 80 -4.19 -23.08 -6.59
CA ARG A 80 -5.41 -23.12 -5.77
C ARG A 80 -5.13 -22.75 -4.31
N ILE A 81 -4.11 -23.35 -3.69
CA ILE A 81 -3.74 -23.09 -2.29
C ILE A 81 -3.26 -21.64 -2.09
N LEU A 82 -2.42 -21.13 -3.00
CA LEU A 82 -1.98 -19.72 -2.93
C LEU A 82 -3.15 -18.75 -3.07
N THR A 83 -4.10 -19.04 -3.98
CA THR A 83 -5.32 -18.24 -4.13
C THR A 83 -6.18 -18.28 -2.86
N LEU A 84 -6.33 -19.44 -2.22
CA LEU A 84 -7.05 -19.56 -0.94
C LEU A 84 -6.45 -18.61 0.11
N TYR A 85 -5.12 -18.55 0.23
CA TYR A 85 -4.46 -17.65 1.19
C TYR A 85 -4.58 -16.16 0.83
N LEU A 86 -4.67 -15.84 -0.46
CA LEU A 86 -4.84 -14.47 -0.96
C LEU A 86 -6.29 -13.99 -0.96
N LYS A 87 -7.27 -14.90 -0.90
CA LYS A 87 -8.71 -14.58 -0.97
C LYS A 87 -9.17 -13.48 0.01
N PRO A 88 -8.70 -13.39 1.26
CA PRO A 88 -9.07 -12.29 2.17
C PRO A 88 -8.64 -10.91 1.68
N VAL A 89 -7.62 -10.82 0.80
CA VAL A 89 -7.04 -9.57 0.29
C VAL A 89 -7.47 -9.31 -1.16
N LEU A 90 -7.60 -10.37 -1.96
CA LEU A 90 -7.92 -10.32 -3.39
C LEU A 90 -9.19 -11.15 -3.70
N PRO A 91 -10.37 -10.76 -3.17
CA PRO A 91 -11.58 -11.58 -3.26
C PRO A 91 -12.11 -11.74 -4.69
N GLU A 92 -11.97 -10.72 -5.54
CA GLU A 92 -12.43 -10.76 -6.93
C GLU A 92 -11.56 -11.69 -7.78
N ILE A 93 -10.23 -11.61 -7.62
CA ILE A 93 -9.30 -12.53 -8.28
C ILE A 93 -9.58 -13.96 -7.82
N ALA A 94 -9.76 -14.18 -6.52
CA ALA A 94 -10.09 -15.50 -6.00
C ALA A 94 -11.39 -16.06 -6.61
N LYS A 95 -12.43 -15.24 -6.78
CA LYS A 95 -13.66 -15.65 -7.46
C LYS A 95 -13.42 -16.05 -8.92
N ASN A 96 -12.64 -15.28 -9.66
CA ASN A 96 -12.30 -15.62 -11.05
C ASN A 96 -11.51 -16.94 -11.13
N VAL A 97 -10.61 -17.19 -10.17
CA VAL A 97 -9.89 -18.45 -10.06
C VAL A 97 -10.83 -19.60 -9.71
N GLU A 98 -11.78 -19.42 -8.79
CA GLU A 98 -12.78 -20.43 -8.44
C GLU A 98 -13.64 -20.81 -9.66
N GLU A 99 -14.03 -19.84 -10.47
CA GLU A 99 -14.76 -20.07 -11.72
C GLU A 99 -13.92 -20.80 -12.77
N PHE A 100 -12.66 -20.41 -12.96
CA PHE A 100 -11.70 -21.05 -13.87
C PHE A 100 -11.42 -22.50 -13.47
N LEU A 101 -11.10 -22.71 -12.20
CA LEU A 101 -10.85 -24.03 -11.64
C LEU A 101 -12.12 -24.85 -11.51
N ASN A 102 -13.31 -24.27 -11.72
CA ASN A 102 -14.60 -24.95 -11.62
C ASN A 102 -14.85 -25.57 -10.23
N ILE A 103 -14.57 -24.81 -9.17
CA ILE A 103 -14.67 -25.24 -7.77
C ILE A 103 -15.62 -24.33 -6.98
N PRO A 104 -16.21 -24.81 -5.86
CA PRO A 104 -16.96 -23.95 -4.96
C PRO A 104 -16.05 -22.90 -4.29
N PRO A 105 -16.64 -21.88 -3.65
CA PRO A 105 -15.88 -20.85 -2.96
C PRO A 105 -14.90 -21.44 -1.92
N LEU A 106 -13.62 -21.14 -2.07
CA LEU A 106 -12.55 -21.63 -1.21
C LEU A 106 -12.70 -21.09 0.22
N THR A 107 -12.55 -21.97 1.19
CA THR A 107 -12.51 -21.67 2.62
C THR A 107 -11.24 -22.25 3.25
N TRP A 108 -10.90 -21.85 4.47
CA TRP A 108 -9.73 -22.39 5.18
C TRP A 108 -9.80 -23.90 5.43
N ASN A 109 -11.00 -24.49 5.43
CA ASN A 109 -11.17 -25.94 5.55
C ASN A 109 -10.79 -26.70 4.26
N ASP A 110 -10.63 -25.98 3.15
CA ASP A 110 -10.33 -26.57 1.83
C ASP A 110 -8.83 -26.63 1.54
N VAL A 111 -7.97 -26.28 2.51
CA VAL A 111 -6.51 -26.35 2.36
C VAL A 111 -6.07 -27.77 2.00
N ASP A 112 -6.61 -28.77 2.69
CA ASP A 112 -6.27 -30.18 2.49
C ASP A 112 -7.15 -30.87 1.42
N ASN A 113 -8.27 -30.24 1.03
CA ASN A 113 -9.19 -30.75 0.01
C ASN A 113 -8.69 -30.39 -1.39
N GLY A 114 -7.75 -31.19 -1.90
CA GLY A 114 -7.25 -31.06 -3.28
C GLY A 114 -8.26 -31.52 -4.34
N PHE A 115 -7.89 -31.39 -5.62
CA PHE A 115 -8.71 -31.86 -6.73
C PHE A 115 -8.95 -33.38 -6.70
N SER A 116 -10.18 -33.80 -7.00
CA SER A 116 -10.52 -35.21 -7.22
C SER A 116 -10.01 -35.70 -8.59
N ASP A 117 -9.72 -36.99 -8.69
CA ASP A 117 -9.33 -37.61 -9.96
C ASP A 117 -10.38 -37.34 -11.05
N GLY A 118 -9.93 -36.85 -12.20
CA GLY A 118 -10.80 -36.53 -13.35
C GLY A 118 -11.50 -35.17 -13.28
N HIS A 119 -11.15 -34.31 -12.32
CA HIS A 119 -11.65 -32.93 -12.25
C HIS A 119 -11.40 -32.16 -13.55
N LYS A 120 -12.41 -31.43 -14.03
CA LYS A 120 -12.34 -30.64 -15.26
C LYS A 120 -12.30 -29.15 -14.92
N ILE A 121 -11.24 -28.49 -15.37
CA ILE A 121 -11.13 -27.03 -15.36
C ILE A 121 -11.82 -26.43 -16.58
N LYS A 122 -12.20 -25.16 -16.50
CA LYS A 122 -12.70 -24.40 -17.65
C LYS A 122 -11.54 -23.89 -18.50
N GLU A 123 -11.87 -23.36 -19.67
CA GLU A 123 -10.90 -22.68 -20.53
C GLU A 123 -10.29 -21.48 -19.78
N PHE A 124 -8.97 -21.31 -19.92
CA PHE A 124 -8.26 -20.26 -19.20
C PHE A 124 -8.65 -18.89 -19.74
N ASN A 125 -9.19 -18.06 -18.86
CA ASN A 125 -9.40 -16.64 -19.11
C ASN A 125 -8.34 -15.82 -18.37
N HIS A 126 -7.93 -14.70 -18.96
CA HIS A 126 -6.90 -13.83 -18.42
C HIS A 126 -7.28 -13.32 -17.01
N LEU A 127 -6.60 -13.81 -15.96
CA LEU A 127 -7.00 -13.55 -14.57
C LEU A 127 -6.62 -12.17 -14.04
N MET A 128 -5.53 -11.59 -14.55
CA MET A 128 -5.06 -10.26 -14.14
C MET A 128 -4.18 -9.66 -15.21
N THR A 129 -4.60 -8.53 -15.81
CA THR A 129 -3.73 -7.71 -16.64
C THR A 129 -2.61 -7.14 -15.77
N ARG A 130 -1.38 -7.25 -16.25
CA ARG A 130 -0.27 -6.48 -15.67
C ARG A 130 -0.74 -5.04 -15.65
N ILE A 131 -0.72 -4.41 -14.48
CA ILE A 131 -1.04 -2.99 -14.38
C ILE A 131 -0.05 -2.27 -15.31
N ASP A 132 -0.57 -1.68 -16.38
CA ASP A 132 0.24 -0.90 -17.30
C ASP A 132 0.76 0.30 -16.50
N PRO A 133 2.08 0.53 -16.45
CA PRO A 133 2.64 1.75 -15.88
C PRO A 133 1.94 3.01 -16.43
N LYS A 134 1.46 2.97 -17.68
CA LYS A 134 0.66 4.04 -18.28
C LYS A 134 -0.75 4.16 -17.73
N ALA A 135 -1.36 3.09 -17.23
CA ALA A 135 -2.65 3.16 -16.54
C ALA A 135 -2.49 3.76 -15.13
N ILE A 136 -1.35 3.53 -14.47
CA ILE A 136 -0.96 4.21 -13.23
C ILE A 136 -0.72 5.69 -13.52
N GLU A 137 0.08 6.00 -14.55
CA GLU A 137 0.31 7.37 -14.99
C GLU A 137 -1.01 8.06 -15.37
N ALA A 138 -1.88 7.43 -16.17
CA ALA A 138 -3.18 7.97 -16.56
C ALA A 138 -4.13 8.16 -15.37
N MET A 139 -4.14 7.28 -14.36
CA MET A 139 -4.91 7.50 -13.12
C MET A 139 -4.31 8.62 -12.25
N THR A 140 -2.97 8.74 -12.19
CA THR A 140 -2.30 9.86 -11.51
C THR A 140 -2.41 11.18 -12.28
N GLU A 141 -2.51 11.13 -13.61
CA GLU A 141 -2.71 12.26 -14.52
C GLU A 141 -4.17 12.72 -14.51
N ALA A 142 -5.15 11.81 -14.51
CA ALA A 142 -6.56 12.16 -14.31
C ALA A 142 -6.82 12.77 -12.92
N ASN A 143 -6.07 12.33 -11.90
CA ASN A 143 -6.06 12.99 -10.58
C ASN A 143 -5.27 14.30 -10.58
N LYS A 144 -4.23 14.45 -11.41
CA LYS A 144 -3.55 15.74 -11.63
C LYS A 144 -4.40 16.72 -12.42
N GLU A 145 -5.16 16.34 -13.44
CA GLU A 145 -6.01 17.25 -14.21
C GLU A 145 -7.13 17.86 -13.35
N ASN A 146 -7.62 17.13 -12.34
CA ASN A 146 -8.50 17.68 -11.31
C ASN A 146 -7.79 18.57 -10.27
N LEU A 147 -6.45 18.61 -10.27
CA LEU A 147 -5.60 19.42 -9.38
C LEU A 147 -4.78 20.51 -10.12
N THR A 148 -4.69 20.48 -11.46
CA THR A 148 -3.84 21.36 -12.28
C THR A 148 -4.59 22.53 -12.93
N ALA A 149 -5.83 22.80 -12.52
CA ALA A 149 -6.40 24.15 -12.70
C ALA A 149 -5.72 25.21 -11.82
N THR A 150 -4.65 24.89 -11.07
CA THR A 150 -3.98 25.89 -10.22
C THR A 150 -2.48 25.63 -9.95
N ALA A 151 -1.65 25.46 -10.99
CA ALA A 151 -0.21 25.74 -10.86
C ALA A 151 0.52 25.73 -12.22
N ALA A 152 0.54 26.87 -12.91
CA ALA A 152 1.49 27.13 -13.98
C ALA A 152 2.37 28.33 -13.60
N ILE A 153 3.44 28.11 -12.82
CA ILE A 153 4.62 29.00 -12.80
C ILE A 153 5.88 28.14 -12.55
N LYS A 154 6.73 27.99 -13.59
CA LYS A 154 8.16 27.58 -13.49
C LYS A 154 8.98 28.75 -12.91
N PRO A 155 10.10 28.50 -12.20
CA PRO A 155 11.43 28.66 -12.83
C PRO A 155 12.45 27.58 -12.36
N ALA A 156 13.26 26.99 -13.23
CA ALA A 156 14.53 27.49 -13.80
C ALA A 156 15.75 27.41 -12.85
N VAL A 157 16.50 26.31 -13.03
CA VAL A 157 17.96 26.10 -12.98
C VAL A 157 18.84 27.25 -12.44
N ILE A 158 19.65 26.95 -11.41
CA ILE A 158 21.01 27.50 -11.25
C ILE A 158 21.97 26.37 -10.83
N LYS A 159 23.07 26.25 -11.57
CA LYS A 159 24.23 25.37 -11.33
C LYS A 159 25.18 26.01 -10.31
N THR A 160 25.77 25.21 -9.42
CA THR A 160 27.17 25.35 -8.96
C THR A 160 27.72 23.99 -8.53
N ALA A 161 29.02 23.79 -8.74
CA ALA A 161 29.71 22.51 -8.82
C ALA A 161 30.43 22.07 -7.52
N SER A 162 30.63 20.75 -7.43
CA SER A 162 31.50 19.87 -6.59
C SER A 162 32.98 20.31 -6.41
N PRO A 163 33.89 19.63 -5.63
CA PRO A 163 34.00 18.17 -5.27
C PRO A 163 34.42 17.89 -3.79
N ALA A 164 34.55 16.67 -3.22
CA ALA A 164 35.18 15.39 -3.63
C ALA A 164 34.68 14.23 -2.71
N ALA A 165 34.34 13.04 -3.26
CA ALA A 165 35.12 11.79 -3.34
C ALA A 165 35.17 10.90 -2.07
N SER A 166 34.46 9.76 -2.08
CA SER A 166 35.05 8.41 -1.94
C SER A 166 34.04 7.29 -2.27
N THR A 167 34.59 6.20 -2.78
CA THR A 167 34.07 5.04 -3.52
C THR A 167 33.42 3.93 -2.69
N ALA A 168 32.38 3.28 -3.25
CA ALA A 168 32.29 1.81 -3.50
C ALA A 168 30.90 1.40 -4.07
N GLN A 169 30.90 0.60 -5.16
CA GLN A 169 29.75 -0.01 -5.87
C GLN A 169 29.32 -1.37 -5.21
N PRO A 170 28.43 -2.18 -5.82
CA PRO A 170 27.01 -1.98 -6.10
C PRO A 170 26.16 -3.12 -5.48
N SER A 171 24.89 -2.87 -5.14
CA SER A 171 23.93 -3.98 -5.04
C SER A 171 22.54 -3.56 -5.51
N VAL A 172 21.97 -4.44 -6.31
CA VAL A 172 20.74 -4.27 -7.08
C VAL A 172 19.55 -4.52 -6.16
N ALA A 173 18.71 -3.52 -5.94
CA ALA A 173 17.45 -3.67 -5.21
C ALA A 173 16.33 -2.92 -5.93
N LYS A 174 15.21 -3.63 -6.07
CA LYS A 174 13.97 -3.27 -6.75
C LYS A 174 13.45 -1.90 -6.31
N GLU A 175 12.90 -1.16 -7.27
CA GLU A 175 12.13 0.08 -7.04
C GLU A 175 10.81 -0.24 -6.31
N GLU A 176 10.91 -0.47 -5.00
CA GLU A 176 9.92 0.02 -4.03
C GLU A 176 10.24 1.49 -3.80
N GLY A 177 9.20 2.33 -3.62
CA GLY A 177 9.33 3.79 -3.54
C GLY A 177 10.54 4.22 -2.73
N ALA A 178 11.36 5.11 -3.31
CA ALA A 178 12.64 5.52 -2.75
C ALA A 178 12.52 5.76 -1.24
N TYR A 179 13.13 4.86 -0.45
CA TYR A 179 13.22 5.03 0.98
C TYR A 179 13.91 6.37 1.24
N ILE A 180 13.24 7.26 1.97
CA ILE A 180 13.87 8.49 2.43
C ILE A 180 14.83 8.15 3.56
N SER A 181 15.94 8.88 3.64
CA SER A 181 16.85 8.73 4.78
C SER A 181 16.20 9.31 6.05
N ILE A 182 16.69 8.91 7.22
CA ILE A 182 16.30 9.57 8.48
C ILE A 182 16.59 11.07 8.44
N ASP A 183 17.64 11.47 7.73
CA ASP A 183 18.01 12.87 7.53
C ASP A 183 16.93 13.63 6.73
N ASP A 184 16.32 12.98 5.74
CA ASP A 184 15.22 13.56 4.97
C ASP A 184 13.95 13.74 5.82
N PHE A 185 13.64 12.78 6.69
CA PHE A 185 12.55 12.95 7.67
C PHE A 185 12.88 14.08 8.66
N MET A 186 14.13 14.15 9.12
CA MET A 186 14.56 15.18 10.08
C MET A 186 14.58 16.60 9.50
N LYS A 187 14.62 16.74 8.18
CA LYS A 187 14.39 18.02 7.48
C LYS A 187 12.96 18.51 7.62
N VAL A 188 11.98 17.67 7.95
CA VAL A 188 10.60 18.10 8.19
C VAL A 188 10.42 18.45 9.66
N ASP A 189 9.92 19.65 9.94
CA ASP A 189 9.64 20.10 11.30
C ASP A 189 8.17 19.82 11.62
N LEU A 190 7.92 18.68 12.26
CA LEU A 190 6.60 18.26 12.70
C LEU A 190 6.40 18.64 14.17
N SER A 191 5.34 19.38 14.47
CA SER A 191 5.05 19.88 15.82
C SER A 191 3.60 19.63 16.21
N ILE A 192 3.36 19.42 17.50
CA ILE A 192 2.02 19.40 18.08
C ILE A 192 1.49 20.83 18.12
N ALA A 193 0.29 21.03 17.57
CA ALA A 193 -0.40 22.29 17.47
C ALA A 193 -1.75 22.21 18.20
N LYS A 194 -2.11 23.25 18.94
CA LYS A 194 -3.46 23.44 19.48
C LYS A 194 -4.28 24.31 18.54
N ILE A 195 -5.46 23.84 18.18
CA ILE A 195 -6.42 24.63 17.40
C ILE A 195 -7.06 25.65 18.35
N VAL A 196 -6.66 26.92 18.25
CA VAL A 196 -7.22 27.99 19.11
C VAL A 196 -8.47 28.63 18.50
N ASN A 197 -8.57 28.60 17.16
CA ASN A 197 -9.77 29.05 16.44
C ASN A 197 -9.93 28.25 15.15
N ALA A 198 -11.18 28.06 14.73
CA ALA A 198 -11.54 27.43 13.48
C ALA A 198 -12.73 28.17 12.87
N GLU A 199 -12.60 28.56 11.60
CA GLU A 199 -13.59 29.36 10.88
C GLU A 199 -13.86 28.78 9.50
N HIS A 200 -15.09 28.95 9.03
CA HIS A 200 -15.41 28.72 7.63
C HIS A 200 -14.73 29.77 6.76
N VAL A 201 -14.24 29.35 5.60
CA VAL A 201 -13.70 30.26 4.59
C VAL A 201 -14.82 30.63 3.62
N GLU A 202 -15.18 31.91 3.58
CA GLU A 202 -16.14 32.43 2.60
C GLU A 202 -15.61 32.21 1.17
N GLY A 203 -16.41 31.55 0.33
CA GLY A 203 -16.03 31.22 -1.05
C GLY A 203 -15.16 29.96 -1.22
N ALA A 204 -14.90 29.19 -0.16
CA ALA A 204 -14.29 27.86 -0.28
C ALA A 204 -15.19 26.74 0.24
N GLU A 205 -15.57 25.81 -0.65
CA GLU A 205 -16.46 24.69 -0.30
C GLU A 205 -15.76 23.63 0.55
N LYS A 206 -14.43 23.48 0.42
CA LYS A 206 -13.66 22.40 1.05
C LYS A 206 -12.70 22.83 2.16
N LEU A 207 -12.49 24.15 2.37
CA LEU A 207 -11.46 24.65 3.28
C LEU A 207 -12.05 25.21 4.59
N LEU A 208 -11.38 24.91 5.70
CA LEU A 208 -11.49 25.63 6.97
C LEU A 208 -10.21 26.43 7.21
N LYS A 209 -10.37 27.62 7.80
CA LYS A 209 -9.26 28.44 8.30
C LYS A 209 -9.05 28.07 9.76
N LEU A 210 -7.87 27.55 10.08
CA LEU A 210 -7.48 27.21 11.44
C LEU A 210 -6.41 28.18 11.91
N THR A 211 -6.56 28.64 13.15
CA THR A 211 -5.52 29.36 13.88
C THR A 211 -4.90 28.38 14.87
N LEU A 212 -3.60 28.15 14.74
CA LEU A 212 -2.87 27.13 15.47
C LEU A 212 -1.85 27.77 16.42
N ASP A 213 -1.83 27.31 17.66
CA ASP A 213 -0.77 27.61 18.62
C ASP A 213 0.21 26.42 18.68
N ILE A 214 1.47 26.69 18.36
CA ILE A 214 2.57 25.72 18.38
C ILE A 214 3.59 26.02 19.49
N GLY A 215 3.20 26.78 20.52
CA GLY A 215 4.06 27.13 21.65
C GLY A 215 5.15 28.17 21.32
N GLU A 216 5.07 28.83 20.16
CA GLU A 216 5.94 29.96 19.84
C GLU A 216 5.51 31.18 20.65
N VAL A 217 6.48 31.92 21.19
CA VAL A 217 6.24 33.20 21.87
C VAL A 217 6.87 34.33 21.08
N THR A 218 6.19 35.47 21.02
CA THR A 218 6.75 36.70 20.45
C THR A 218 7.80 37.28 21.41
N ASN A 219 8.61 38.21 20.93
CA ASN A 219 9.60 38.94 21.75
C ASN A 219 8.96 39.72 22.92
N MET A 220 7.63 39.84 22.94
CA MET A 220 6.83 40.50 23.98
C MET A 220 6.14 39.50 24.93
N GLY A 221 6.41 38.19 24.79
CA GLY A 221 5.90 37.14 25.67
C GLY A 221 4.48 36.64 25.35
N GLU A 222 3.91 37.05 24.22
CA GLU A 222 2.58 36.60 23.78
C GLU A 222 2.66 35.34 22.92
N SER A 223 1.65 34.47 22.99
CA SER A 223 1.58 33.28 22.14
C SER A 223 1.43 33.68 20.67
N LYS A 224 2.36 33.23 19.83
CA LYS A 224 2.38 33.46 18.40
C LYS A 224 1.62 32.32 17.72
N THR A 225 0.44 32.65 17.21
CA THR A 225 -0.36 31.71 16.43
C THR A 225 0.00 31.74 14.94
N ARG A 226 -0.13 30.60 14.27
CA ARG A 226 0.02 30.47 12.82
C ARG A 226 -1.30 30.19 12.15
N GLN A 227 -1.50 30.75 10.97
CA GLN A 227 -2.70 30.49 10.17
C GLN A 227 -2.47 29.37 9.17
N VAL A 228 -3.41 28.43 9.08
CA VAL A 228 -3.40 27.37 8.06
C VAL A 228 -4.78 27.17 7.45
N PHE A 229 -4.81 26.77 6.19
CA PHE A 229 -6.05 26.40 5.50
C PHE A 229 -6.09 24.89 5.29
N ALA A 230 -7.07 24.22 5.90
CA ALA A 230 -7.17 22.77 5.89
C ALA A 230 -8.41 22.29 5.11
N GLY A 231 -8.22 21.31 4.24
CA GLY A 231 -9.26 20.71 3.39
C GLY A 231 -10.24 19.78 4.11
N ILE A 232 -10.67 20.15 5.31
CA ILE A 232 -11.35 19.25 6.27
C ILE A 232 -12.83 19.63 6.53
N LYS A 233 -13.35 20.59 5.78
CA LYS A 233 -14.70 21.15 5.97
C LYS A 233 -15.82 20.13 5.78
N SER A 234 -15.61 19.10 4.95
CA SER A 234 -16.62 18.05 4.69
C SER A 234 -16.86 17.13 5.89
N SER A 235 -15.91 17.06 6.83
CA SER A 235 -15.90 16.04 7.90
C SER A 235 -15.92 16.61 9.31
N TYR A 236 -15.69 17.91 9.46
CA TYR A 236 -15.62 18.56 10.77
C TYR A 236 -16.33 19.91 10.78
N ASP A 237 -17.14 20.12 11.82
CA ASP A 237 -17.64 21.44 12.19
C ASP A 237 -16.52 22.21 12.92
N PRO A 238 -16.20 23.46 12.51
CA PRO A 238 -15.22 24.30 13.19
C PRO A 238 -15.35 24.36 14.72
N ALA A 239 -16.58 24.39 15.26
CA ALA A 239 -16.79 24.46 16.71
C ALA A 239 -16.22 23.24 17.45
N THR A 240 -16.17 22.08 16.80
CA THR A 240 -15.65 20.83 17.37
C THR A 240 -14.12 20.73 17.32
N LEU A 241 -13.47 21.61 16.55
CA LEU A 241 -12.03 21.61 16.37
C LEU A 241 -11.30 22.46 17.41
N VAL A 242 -11.96 23.52 17.89
CA VAL A 242 -11.37 24.43 18.88
C VAL A 242 -11.01 23.67 20.16
N GLY A 243 -9.77 23.84 20.62
CA GLY A 243 -9.20 23.19 21.78
C GLY A 243 -8.52 21.84 21.50
N ARG A 244 -8.72 21.23 20.33
CA ARG A 244 -8.07 19.96 19.97
C ARG A 244 -6.58 20.14 19.67
N LEU A 245 -5.81 19.10 19.95
CA LEU A 245 -4.42 18.97 19.53
C LEU A 245 -4.33 18.21 18.20
N THR A 246 -3.41 18.64 17.34
CA THR A 246 -3.14 18.05 16.03
C THR A 246 -1.66 18.10 15.69
N VAL A 247 -1.23 17.37 14.66
CA VAL A 247 0.13 17.50 14.10
C VAL A 247 0.15 18.52 12.96
N MET A 248 1.15 19.40 12.96
CA MET A 248 1.41 20.42 11.94
C MET A 248 2.84 20.33 11.41
N VAL A 249 3.02 20.56 10.10
CA VAL A 249 4.32 20.83 9.48
C VAL A 249 4.63 22.33 9.66
N ALA A 250 5.61 22.65 10.50
CA ALA A 250 5.96 24.01 10.89
C ALA A 250 7.01 24.69 10.00
N ASN A 251 7.80 23.93 9.24
CA ASN A 251 8.84 24.48 8.35
C ASN A 251 8.46 24.48 6.86
N LEU A 252 7.17 24.41 6.55
CA LEU A 252 6.70 24.58 5.18
C LEU A 252 6.76 26.07 4.80
N ALA A 253 7.27 26.37 3.60
CA ALA A 253 7.31 27.73 3.10
C ALA A 253 5.88 28.32 3.08
N PRO A 254 5.65 29.51 3.66
CA PRO A 254 4.35 30.14 3.64
C PRO A 254 3.82 30.28 2.21
N ARG A 255 2.55 29.91 1.98
CA ARG A 255 1.90 30.01 0.67
C ARG A 255 0.75 31.00 0.70
N LYS A 256 0.78 31.99 -0.20
CA LYS A 256 -0.34 32.91 -0.40
C LYS A 256 -1.48 32.20 -1.13
N MET A 257 -2.65 32.19 -0.52
CA MET A 257 -3.88 31.65 -1.09
C MET A 257 -4.89 32.79 -1.30
N LYS A 258 -6.00 32.52 -2.00
CA LYS A 258 -7.06 33.52 -2.23
C LYS A 258 -7.62 34.12 -0.93
N PHE A 259 -7.51 33.39 0.18
CA PHE A 259 -8.16 33.70 1.45
C PHE A 259 -7.20 34.15 2.57
N GLY A 260 -5.89 34.23 2.28
CA GLY A 260 -4.87 34.60 3.26
C GLY A 260 -3.55 33.83 3.06
N MET A 261 -2.66 33.93 4.05
CA MET A 261 -1.38 33.21 4.07
C MET A 261 -1.53 31.90 4.83
N SER A 262 -1.09 30.77 4.24
CA SER A 262 -0.96 29.49 4.95
C SER A 262 0.48 29.32 5.40
N GLU A 263 0.73 29.27 6.70
CA GLU A 263 2.05 29.22 7.34
C GLU A 263 2.42 27.80 7.82
N GLY A 264 1.80 26.81 7.20
CA GLY A 264 2.06 25.39 7.42
C GLY A 264 0.92 24.52 6.91
N MET A 265 0.92 23.27 7.37
CA MET A 265 -0.02 22.24 6.95
C MET A 265 -0.38 21.33 8.12
N VAL A 266 -1.67 21.08 8.33
CA VAL A 266 -2.16 20.07 9.28
C VAL A 266 -2.16 18.71 8.61
N LEU A 267 -1.78 17.67 9.36
CA LEU A 267 -1.80 16.31 8.86
C LEU A 267 -3.17 15.64 9.13
N ALA A 268 -3.72 15.05 8.07
CA ALA A 268 -4.91 14.23 8.14
C ALA A 268 -4.71 12.97 7.30
N ALA A 269 -5.27 11.85 7.75
CA ALA A 269 -5.33 10.60 7.00
C ALA A 269 -6.59 10.58 6.14
N SER A 270 -6.48 10.08 4.91
CA SER A 270 -7.60 9.87 4.00
C SER A 270 -7.25 8.75 3.03
N ASP A 271 -8.24 7.94 2.66
CA ASP A 271 -8.14 6.94 1.60
C ASP A 271 -9.34 7.06 0.63
N GLU A 272 -9.42 6.15 -0.33
CA GLU A 272 -10.56 6.09 -1.28
C GLU A 272 -11.89 5.73 -0.59
N ARG A 273 -11.85 5.27 0.66
CA ARG A 273 -13.01 4.79 1.44
C ARG A 273 -13.53 5.85 2.42
N GLY A 274 -12.75 6.90 2.72
CA GLY A 274 -13.21 8.02 3.52
C GLY A 274 -12.12 8.91 4.11
N GLY A 275 -12.58 9.93 4.85
CA GLY A 275 -11.75 10.98 5.43
C GLY A 275 -12.20 12.37 4.95
N PRO A 276 -11.48 13.44 5.34
CA PRO A 276 -10.22 13.45 6.10
C PRO A 276 -10.38 13.15 7.61
N PHE A 277 -9.38 12.47 8.19
CA PHE A 277 -9.27 12.19 9.63
C PHE A 277 -8.06 12.94 10.22
N ILE A 278 -8.31 13.95 11.05
CA ILE A 278 -7.23 14.73 11.69
C ILE A 278 -6.44 13.85 12.66
N LEU A 279 -5.10 13.88 12.55
CA LEU A 279 -4.22 13.14 13.46
C LEU A 279 -4.13 13.84 14.81
N SER A 280 -4.49 13.12 15.88
CA SER A 280 -4.39 13.61 17.26
C SER A 280 -3.29 12.87 18.04
N PRO A 281 -2.51 13.58 18.88
CA PRO A 281 -1.54 12.94 19.77
C PRO A 281 -2.23 12.30 20.98
N ASP A 282 -1.51 11.41 21.67
CA ASP A 282 -1.92 10.84 22.95
C ASP A 282 -1.99 11.89 24.07
N VAL A 283 -2.69 11.52 25.16
CA VAL A 283 -2.86 12.37 26.35
C VAL A 283 -1.49 12.73 26.94
N GLY A 284 -1.31 14.02 27.25
CA GLY A 284 -0.07 14.56 27.82
C GLY A 284 0.80 15.34 26.83
N ALA A 285 0.55 15.21 25.52
CA ALA A 285 1.18 16.06 24.52
C ALA A 285 0.84 17.54 24.73
N GLN A 286 1.83 18.41 24.52
CA GLN A 286 1.69 19.87 24.68
C GLN A 286 1.99 20.59 23.36
N PRO A 287 1.38 21.78 23.12
CA PRO A 287 1.72 22.62 21.98
C PRO A 287 3.23 22.89 21.90
N GLY A 288 3.80 22.76 20.70
CA GLY A 288 5.21 22.96 20.42
C GLY A 288 6.11 21.75 20.65
N MET A 289 5.59 20.63 21.16
CA MET A 289 6.36 19.38 21.20
C MET A 289 6.67 18.90 19.78
N ARG A 290 7.96 18.60 19.52
CA ARG A 290 8.42 18.08 18.24
C ARG A 290 8.12 16.60 18.10
N VAL A 291 7.57 16.20 16.96
CA VAL A 291 7.35 14.80 16.57
C VAL A 291 8.64 14.25 15.95
N LYS A 292 9.03 13.04 16.35
CA LYS A 292 10.27 12.36 15.94
C LYS A 292 10.01 10.90 15.65
#